data_AF-A0A527VQS8-F1
#
_entry.id   AF-A0A527VQS8-F1
#
_cell.length_a   1.000
_cell.length_b   1.000
_cell.length_c   1.000
_cell.angle_alpha   90.00
_cell.angle_beta   90.00
_cell.angle_gamma   90.00
#
_symmetry.space_group_name_H-M   'P 1'
#
loop_
_entity.id
_entity.type
_entity.pdbx_description
1 polymer ?
#
loop_
_entity_poly.entity_id
_entity_poly.type
_entity_poly.pdbx_seq_one_letter_code
_entity_poly.pdbx_strand_id
1 'polypeptide(L)'
;TGLGLSTVYGFAKQSGGTLRIESVVGRGTAMQLWLPRSLEQPARSIEQNQVSRPRVDGNGARPTILLVDDSDALRELTASSLRQRGFDVTCAAGGAEALARIEKAPQDFDVIVTDFAMPLVSGLDVIRFA
;
A
#
# COMPACT_ATOMS: atom_id res chain seq x y z
N THR A 1 21.27 5.66 -11.67
CA THR A 1 22.19 5.00 -10.73
C THR A 1 21.36 4.39 -9.61
N GLY A 2 21.44 3.07 -9.42
CA GLY A 2 20.36 2.26 -8.81
C GLY A 2 20.69 1.59 -7.47
N LEU A 3 21.48 2.25 -6.62
CA LEU A 3 21.86 1.68 -5.31
C LEU A 3 20.79 1.86 -4.23
N GLY A 4 19.66 2.51 -4.54
CA GLY A 4 18.57 2.76 -3.59
C GLY A 4 18.89 3.78 -2.47
N LEU A 5 20.07 4.40 -2.50
CA LEU A 5 20.54 5.27 -1.42
C LEU A 5 19.66 6.53 -1.21
N SER A 6 19.10 7.09 -2.28
CA SER A 6 18.15 8.19 -2.19
C SER A 6 16.86 7.78 -1.48
N THR A 7 16.35 6.57 -1.77
CA THR A 7 15.15 6.01 -1.13
C THR A 7 15.40 5.75 0.35
N VAL A 8 16.52 5.10 0.70
CA VAL A 8 16.87 4.82 2.10
C VAL A 8 17.11 6.11 2.88
N TYR A 9 17.76 7.10 2.26
CA TYR A 9 17.96 8.42 2.87
C TYR A 9 16.62 9.13 3.11
N GLY A 10 15.72 9.13 2.12
CA GLY A 10 14.38 9.70 2.24
C GLY A 10 13.57 9.05 3.36
N PHE A 11 13.56 7.71 3.39
CA PHE A 11 12.92 6.93 4.46
C PHE A 11 13.48 7.31 5.84
N ALA A 12 14.81 7.28 6.02
CA ALA A 12 15.44 7.61 7.28
C ALA A 12 15.04 9.00 7.78
N LYS A 13 15.04 10.00 6.89
CA LYS A 13 14.66 11.38 7.22
C LYS A 13 13.18 11.52 7.56
N GLN A 14 12.29 10.89 6.78
CA GLN A 14 10.85 10.92 7.02
C GLN A 14 10.47 10.22 8.32
N SER A 15 11.23 9.20 8.72
CA SER A 15 11.08 8.53 10.02
C SER A 15 11.73 9.28 11.20
N GLY A 16 12.23 10.51 11.01
CA GLY A 16 12.90 11.30 12.06
C GLY A 16 14.29 10.78 12.44
N GLY A 17 14.87 9.91 11.62
CA GLY A 17 16.17 9.27 11.82
C GLY A 17 17.27 9.82 10.92
N THR A 18 18.35 9.05 10.80
CA THR A 18 19.49 9.38 9.93
C THR A 18 20.20 8.14 9.38
N LEU A 19 20.90 8.32 8.27
CA LEU A 19 21.71 7.29 7.60
C LEU A 19 23.18 7.74 7.63
N ARG A 20 24.08 6.84 8.06
CA ARG A 20 25.55 7.02 7.98
C ARG A 20 26.15 5.93 7.10
N ILE A 21 27.05 6.31 6.21
CA ILE A 21 27.73 5.39 5.30
C ILE A 21 29.23 5.66 5.38
N GLU A 22 29.99 4.60 5.60
CA GLU A 22 31.45 4.63 5.60
C GLU A 22 31.95 3.60 4.59
N SER A 23 32.80 3.99 3.64
CA SER A 23 33.32 3.09 2.63
C SER A 23 34.78 3.35 2.38
N VAL A 24 35.57 2.28 2.31
CA VAL A 24 36.98 2.31 1.96
C VAL A 24 37.25 1.21 0.94
N VAL A 25 37.82 1.59 -0.20
CA VAL A 25 38.17 0.66 -1.29
C VAL A 25 39.08 -0.44 -0.75
N GLY A 26 38.74 -1.70 -1.05
CA GLY A 26 39.48 -2.87 -0.56
C GLY A 26 39.25 -3.22 0.92
N ARG A 27 38.44 -2.45 1.67
CA ARG A 27 38.04 -2.77 3.06
C ARG A 27 36.53 -2.95 3.24
N GLY A 28 35.73 -2.51 2.27
CA GLY A 28 34.28 -2.68 2.26
C GLY A 28 33.51 -1.41 2.63
N THR A 29 32.21 -1.58 2.87
CA THR A 29 31.27 -0.50 3.16
C THR A 29 30.43 -0.87 4.38
N ALA A 30 30.32 0.04 5.34
CA ALA A 30 29.43 -0.04 6.49
C ALA A 30 28.30 0.99 6.35
N MET A 31 27.07 0.55 6.62
CA MET A 31 25.88 1.41 6.62
C MET A 31 25.17 1.29 7.96
N GLN A 32 24.77 2.43 8.52
CA GLN A 32 24.08 2.49 9.81
C GLN A 32 22.83 3.35 9.68
N LEU A 33 21.69 2.75 10.02
CA LEU A 33 20.40 3.44 10.07
C LEU A 33 20.04 3.67 11.54
N TRP A 34 19.86 4.94 11.90
CA TRP A 34 19.52 5.35 13.26
C TRP A 34 18.09 5.89 13.24
N LEU A 35 17.20 5.24 13.98
CA LEU A 35 15.79 5.62 14.08
C LEU A 35 15.46 5.98 15.53
N PRO A 36 14.50 6.89 15.76
CA PRO A 36 13.95 7.13 17.08
C PRO A 36 13.42 5.83 17.69
N ARG A 37 13.75 5.60 18.96
CA ARG A 37 13.23 4.44 19.70
C ARG A 37 11.73 4.65 19.95
N SER A 38 10.91 3.68 19.55
CA SER A 38 9.50 3.65 19.97
C SER A 38 9.38 3.21 21.44
N LEU A 39 8.51 3.88 22.19
CA LEU A 39 8.12 3.50 23.55
C LEU A 39 6.86 2.62 23.57
N GLU A 40 6.20 2.47 22.42
CA GLU A 40 5.03 1.61 22.28
C GLU A 40 5.44 0.14 22.37
N GLN A 41 4.62 -0.67 23.03
CA GLN A 41 4.81 -2.11 22.97
C GLN A 41 4.63 -2.56 21.51
N PRO A 42 5.49 -3.47 21.01
CA PRO A 42 5.27 -4.06 19.71
C PRO A 42 3.85 -4.60 19.67
N ALA A 43 3.09 -4.23 18.64
CA ALA A 43 1.81 -4.87 18.39
C ALA A 43 2.02 -6.38 18.45
N ARG A 44 1.19 -7.09 19.21
CA ARG A 44 1.20 -8.55 19.20
C ARG A 44 1.21 -8.96 17.74
N SER A 45 2.21 -9.75 17.33
CA SER A 45 2.20 -10.34 16.00
C SER A 45 0.83 -10.94 15.83
N ILE A 46 0.05 -10.42 14.88
CA ILE A 46 -1.16 -11.09 14.43
C ILE A 46 -0.62 -12.45 14.05
N GLU A 47 -0.89 -13.48 14.87
CA GLU A 47 -0.66 -14.86 14.48
C GLU A 47 -1.20 -14.93 13.05
N GLN A 48 -0.39 -15.48 12.13
CA GLN A 48 -0.76 -15.66 10.73
C GLN A 48 -1.98 -16.58 10.70
N ASN A 49 -3.12 -16.02 11.06
CA ASN A 49 -4.41 -16.64 11.06
C ASN A 49 -4.61 -16.82 9.57
N GLN A 50 -4.48 -18.08 9.15
CA GLN A 50 -4.62 -18.52 7.78
C GLN A 50 -5.69 -17.65 7.14
N VAL A 51 -5.28 -16.81 6.18
CA VAL A 51 -6.18 -15.85 5.53
C VAL A 51 -7.29 -16.69 4.93
N SER A 52 -8.37 -16.84 5.68
CA SER A 52 -9.52 -17.61 5.28
C SER A 52 -10.07 -16.87 4.08
N ARG A 53 -10.36 -17.58 2.99
CA ARG A 53 -11.02 -16.96 1.84
C ARG A 53 -12.20 -16.14 2.35
N PRO A 54 -12.42 -14.94 1.81
CA PRO A 54 -13.53 -14.09 2.23
C PRO A 54 -14.78 -14.93 2.18
N ARG A 55 -15.48 -15.02 3.32
CA ARG A 55 -16.72 -15.78 3.37
C ARG A 55 -17.71 -15.04 2.49
N VAL A 56 -18.25 -15.77 1.52
CA VAL A 56 -19.50 -15.36 0.89
C VAL A 56 -20.50 -15.17 2.03
N ASP A 57 -21.13 -14.00 2.09
CA ASP A 57 -22.10 -13.73 3.15
C ASP A 57 -23.30 -14.70 3.05
N GLY A 58 -24.17 -14.70 4.06
CA GLY A 58 -25.35 -15.60 4.08
C GLY A 58 -26.30 -15.41 2.89
N ASN A 59 -26.09 -14.39 2.06
CA ASN A 59 -26.89 -14.02 0.91
C ASN A 59 -26.21 -14.33 -0.44
N GLY A 60 -25.00 -14.89 -0.45
CA GLY A 60 -24.27 -15.20 -1.67
C GLY A 60 -23.36 -14.07 -2.18
N ALA A 61 -23.29 -12.92 -1.51
CA ALA A 61 -22.49 -11.78 -1.93
C ALA A 61 -21.02 -11.92 -1.52
N ARG A 62 -20.14 -11.43 -2.39
CA ARG A 62 -18.69 -11.37 -2.17
C ARG A 62 -18.33 -9.96 -1.70
N PRO A 63 -17.32 -9.80 -0.84
CA PRO A 63 -16.89 -8.46 -0.47
C PRO A 63 -16.31 -7.72 -1.68
N THR A 64 -16.66 -6.46 -1.81
CA THR A 64 -16.32 -5.61 -2.95
C THR A 64 -15.10 -4.73 -2.63
N ILE A 65 -14.14 -4.70 -3.55
CA ILE A 65 -12.93 -3.89 -3.45
C ILE A 65 -12.89 -2.86 -4.57
N LEU A 66 -12.65 -1.61 -4.22
CA LEU A 66 -12.18 -0.59 -5.15
C LEU A 66 -10.64 -0.59 -5.16
N LEU A 67 -10.05 -1.03 -6.28
CA LEU A 67 -8.61 -1.03 -6.50
C LEU A 67 -8.21 0.20 -7.33
N VAL A 68 -7.35 1.04 -6.78
CA VAL A 68 -6.87 2.28 -7.39
C VAL A 68 -5.36 2.22 -7.58
N ASP A 69 -4.91 2.28 -8.83
CA ASP A 69 -3.50 2.18 -9.18
C ASP A 69 -3.33 2.81 -10.57
N ASP A 70 -2.31 3.64 -10.80
CA ASP A 70 -2.08 4.32 -12.08
C ASP A 70 -1.29 3.46 -13.09
N SER A 71 -0.76 2.32 -12.65
CA SER A 71 -0.11 1.33 -13.51
C SER A 71 -1.09 0.26 -13.98
N ASP A 72 -1.42 0.26 -15.27
CA ASP A 72 -2.33 -0.73 -15.87
C ASP A 72 -1.91 -2.18 -15.58
N ALA A 73 -0.62 -2.49 -15.75
CA ALA A 73 -0.09 -3.83 -15.55
C ALA A 73 -0.17 -4.30 -14.09
N LEU A 74 0.15 -3.42 -13.14
CA LEU A 74 0.09 -3.74 -11.71
C LEU A 74 -1.36 -3.85 -11.23
N ARG A 75 -2.23 -2.96 -11.72
CA ARG A 75 -3.67 -2.97 -11.44
C ARG A 75 -4.32 -4.26 -11.91
N GLU A 76 -4.04 -4.71 -13.13
CA GLU A 76 -4.59 -5.96 -13.67
C GLU A 76 -4.09 -7.19 -12.89
N LEU A 77 -2.80 -7.24 -12.60
CA LEU A 77 -2.20 -8.34 -11.82
C LEU A 77 -2.81 -8.43 -10.42
N THR A 78 -2.93 -7.28 -9.75
CA THR A 78 -3.50 -7.19 -8.39
C THR A 78 -4.98 -7.52 -8.40
N ALA A 79 -5.76 -7.00 -9.36
CA ALA A 79 -7.18 -7.30 -9.51
C ALA A 79 -7.42 -8.80 -9.75
N SER A 80 -6.63 -9.43 -10.63
CA SER A 80 -6.71 -10.88 -10.89
C SER A 80 -6.45 -11.69 -9.61
N SER A 81 -5.41 -11.32 -8.87
CA SER A 81 -5.03 -11.95 -7.60
C SER A 81 -6.11 -11.83 -6.52
N LEU A 82 -6.79 -10.69 -6.43
CA LEU A 82 -7.91 -10.45 -5.52
C LEU A 82 -9.17 -11.21 -5.93
N ARG A 83 -9.54 -11.20 -7.21
CA ARG A 83 -10.69 -11.97 -7.72
C ARG A 83 -10.54 -13.47 -7.49
N GLN A 84 -9.33 -14.01 -7.71
CA GLN A 84 -9.02 -15.42 -7.41
C GLN A 84 -9.20 -15.77 -5.92
N ARG A 85 -9.05 -14.78 -5.02
CA ARG A 85 -9.26 -14.97 -3.58
C ARG A 85 -10.72 -14.89 -3.17
N GLY A 86 -11.63 -14.47 -4.06
CA GLY A 86 -13.07 -14.47 -3.79
C GLY A 86 -13.70 -13.08 -3.66
N PHE A 87 -12.97 -12.01 -3.96
CA PHE A 87 -13.48 -10.64 -3.94
C PHE A 87 -14.07 -10.23 -5.29
N ASP A 88 -15.06 -9.35 -5.26
CA ASP A 88 -15.48 -8.61 -6.44
C ASP A 88 -14.67 -7.33 -6.53
N VAL A 89 -14.00 -7.09 -7.66
CA VAL A 89 -13.01 -6.01 -7.78
C VAL A 89 -13.40 -5.05 -8.89
N THR A 90 -13.63 -3.80 -8.50
CA THR A 90 -13.78 -2.65 -9.40
C THR A 90 -12.46 -1.90 -9.44
N CYS A 91 -12.01 -1.51 -10.64
CA CYS A 91 -10.73 -0.83 -10.83
C CYS A 91 -10.94 0.65 -11.16
N ALA A 92 -10.00 1.48 -10.72
CA ALA A 92 -9.84 2.87 -11.13
C ALA A 92 -8.38 3.12 -11.50
N ALA A 93 -8.12 3.83 -12.59
CA ALA A 93 -6.78 4.11 -13.10
C ALA A 93 -6.08 5.29 -12.42
N GLY A 94 -6.67 5.84 -11.36
CA GLY A 94 -6.12 6.96 -10.61
C GLY A 94 -7.13 7.54 -9.62
N GLY A 95 -6.64 8.43 -8.75
CA GLY A 95 -7.45 8.93 -7.63
C GLY A 95 -8.71 9.71 -8.04
N ALA A 96 -8.66 10.46 -9.15
CA ALA A 96 -9.82 11.21 -9.63
C ALA A 96 -10.98 10.28 -10.07
N GLU A 97 -10.66 9.19 -10.77
CA GLU A 97 -11.66 8.20 -11.17
C GLU A 97 -12.21 7.45 -9.94
N ALA A 98 -11.35 7.14 -8.97
CA ALA A 98 -11.76 6.49 -7.73
C ALA A 98 -12.77 7.35 -6.95
N LEU A 99 -12.48 8.64 -6.75
CA LEU A 99 -13.39 9.56 -6.07
C LEU A 99 -14.73 9.70 -6.79
N ALA A 100 -14.74 9.80 -8.12
CA ALA A 100 -15.98 9.86 -8.89
C ALA A 100 -16.84 8.59 -8.75
N ARG A 101 -16.21 7.42 -8.61
CA ARG A 101 -16.92 6.15 -8.36
C ARG A 101 -17.50 6.09 -6.96
N ILE A 102 -16.73 6.52 -5.96
CA ILE A 102 -17.17 6.56 -4.56
C ILE A 102 -18.33 7.54 -4.39
N GLU A 103 -18.23 8.74 -4.95
CA GLU A 103 -19.30 9.76 -4.88
C GLU A 103 -20.61 9.25 -5.49
N LYS A 104 -20.52 8.48 -6.58
CA LYS A 104 -21.69 7.91 -7.24
C LYS A 104 -22.37 6.82 -6.42
N ALA A 105 -21.60 6.00 -5.70
CA ALA A 105 -22.12 4.86 -4.94
C ALA A 105 -21.21 4.53 -3.74
N PRO A 106 -21.31 5.29 -2.63
CA PRO A 106 -20.37 5.16 -1.52
C PRO A 106 -20.52 3.87 -0.72
N GLN A 107 -21.65 3.17 -0.85
CA GLN A 107 -21.94 1.92 -0.15
C GLN A 107 -21.60 0.66 -0.99
N ASP A 108 -21.09 0.84 -2.21
CA ASP A 108 -20.80 -0.28 -3.13
C ASP A 108 -19.45 -0.96 -2.85
N PHE A 109 -18.62 -0.39 -1.97
CA PHE A 109 -17.26 -0.87 -1.70
C PHE A 109 -17.04 -1.10 -0.21
N ASP A 110 -16.68 -2.34 0.16
CA ASP A 110 -16.32 -2.67 1.54
C ASP A 110 -14.89 -2.20 1.90
N VAL A 111 -13.99 -2.19 0.90
CA VAL A 111 -12.58 -1.85 1.08
C VAL A 111 -12.05 -1.06 -0.12
N ILE A 112 -11.23 -0.05 0.17
CA ILE A 112 -10.42 0.66 -0.83
C ILE A 112 -8.97 0.21 -0.70
N VAL A 113 -8.38 -0.24 -1.81
CA VAL A 113 -6.94 -0.50 -1.93
C VAL A 113 -6.39 0.50 -2.93
N THR A 114 -5.46 1.34 -2.51
CA THR A 114 -4.97 2.46 -3.32
C THR A 114 -3.45 2.53 -3.31
N ASP A 115 -2.83 2.76 -4.47
CA ASP A 115 -1.44 3.18 -4.52
C ASP A 115 -1.31 4.58 -3.90
N PHE A 116 -0.26 4.75 -3.10
CA PHE A 116 0.01 6.01 -2.42
C PHE A 116 0.40 7.10 -3.43
N ALA A 117 1.28 6.77 -4.38
CA ALA A 117 1.96 7.74 -5.23
C ALA A 117 1.36 7.77 -6.65
N MET A 118 0.23 8.46 -6.80
CA MET A 118 -0.43 8.66 -8.09
C MET A 118 -0.40 10.13 -8.53
N PRO A 119 -0.41 10.43 -9.85
CA PRO A 119 -0.46 11.80 -10.36
C PRO A 119 -1.82 12.45 -10.08
N LEU A 120 -1.81 13.79 -9.96
CA LEU A 120 -2.97 14.66 -9.71
C LEU A 120 -3.66 14.46 -8.35
N VAL A 121 -4.22 13.27 -8.10
CA VAL A 121 -4.90 12.90 -6.86
C VAL A 121 -4.20 11.69 -6.27
N SER A 122 -3.54 11.87 -5.12
CA SER A 122 -2.77 10.80 -4.47
C SER A 122 -3.68 9.78 -3.78
N GLY A 123 -3.15 8.61 -3.44
CA GLY A 123 -3.90 7.63 -2.65
C GLY A 123 -4.29 8.15 -1.27
N LEU A 124 -3.47 9.03 -0.69
CA LEU A 124 -3.79 9.70 0.57
C LEU A 124 -5.00 10.62 0.42
N ASP A 125 -5.08 11.36 -0.69
CA ASP A 125 -6.23 12.24 -0.98
C ASP A 125 -7.49 11.40 -1.17
N VAL A 126 -7.41 10.26 -1.88
CA VAL A 126 -8.54 9.33 -2.01
C VAL A 126 -9.06 8.91 -0.64
N ILE A 127 -8.20 8.43 0.26
CA ILE A 127 -8.61 8.00 1.61
C ILE A 127 -9.22 9.15 2.41
N ARG A 128 -8.73 10.38 2.21
CA ARG A 128 -9.21 11.55 2.95
C ARG A 128 -10.58 12.04 2.49
N PHE A 129 -10.92 11.82 1.22
CA PHE A 129 -12.15 12.33 0.58
C PHE A 129 -13.16 11.24 0.21
N ALA A 130 -12.82 9.96 0.41
CA ALA A 130 -13.73 8.83 0.33
C ALA A 130 -14.71 8.81 1.52
#